data_AF-A0A494VRG6-F1
#
_entry.id   AF-A0A494VRG6-F1
#
_cell.length_a   1.000
_cell.length_b   1.000
_cell.length_c   1.000
_cell.angle_alpha   90.00
_cell.angle_beta   90.00
_cell.angle_gamma   90.00
#
_symmetry.space_group_name_H-M   'P 1'
#
loop_
_entity.id
_entity.type
_entity.pdbx_description
1 polymer ?
#
loop_
_entity_poly.entity_id
_entity_poly.type
_entity_poly.pdbx_seq_one_letter_code
_entity_poly.pdbx_strand_id
1 'polypeptide(L)'
;MEAKKPSMSYRIILISACLLAFGYEPIKEYWVTSCQDKKYGLSYNRKRKSLGIPAIPSHWHIKERNPDFIWWTGDENVIGHKRKSISFSGCDIVEEYDVYTLPKQNGQGRWIEIEYNYPTKTRKDSVVYTYQIEHTAKQVSRSMVDSVLKADNINKDY
;
A
#
# COMPACT_ATOMS: atom_id res chain seq x y z
N MET A 1 51.56 26.58 15.38
CA MET A 1 50.56 26.77 14.31
C MET A 1 49.23 27.10 14.97
N GLU A 2 48.82 28.36 14.98
CA GLU A 2 47.50 28.74 15.50
C GLU A 2 46.42 28.44 14.46
N ALA A 3 45.39 27.68 14.87
CA ALA A 3 44.25 27.38 14.02
C ALA A 3 43.42 28.67 13.80
N LYS A 4 43.28 29.07 12.54
CA LYS A 4 42.50 30.26 12.14
C LYS A 4 41.03 30.03 12.51
N LYS A 5 40.47 30.88 13.39
CA LYS A 5 39.05 30.76 13.80
C LYS A 5 38.13 30.93 12.59
N PRO A 6 37.11 30.06 12.43
CA PRO A 6 36.16 30.16 11.33
C PRO A 6 35.36 31.47 11.42
N SER A 7 35.15 32.13 10.28
CA SER A 7 34.37 33.37 10.18
C SER A 7 32.92 33.16 10.62
N MET A 8 32.27 34.23 11.09
CA MET A 8 30.88 34.18 11.53
C MET A 8 29.93 33.69 10.42
N SER A 9 30.19 34.09 9.17
CA SER A 9 29.45 33.65 7.99
C SER A 9 29.54 32.13 7.78
N TYR A 10 30.70 31.53 8.01
CA TYR A 10 30.88 30.08 7.89
C TYR A 10 30.04 29.32 8.94
N ARG A 11 29.94 29.84 10.16
CA ARG A 11 29.10 29.25 11.22
C ARG A 11 27.62 29.32 10.89
N ILE A 12 27.16 30.43 10.32
CA ILE A 12 25.76 30.62 9.90
C ILE A 12 25.40 29.63 8.77
N ILE A 13 26.28 29.44 7.79
CA ILE A 13 26.08 28.48 6.69
C ILE A 13 25.98 27.06 7.25
N LEU A 14 26.88 26.67 8.16
CA LEU A 14 26.86 25.34 8.79
C LEU A 14 25.57 25.10 9.58
N ILE A 15 25.15 26.05 10.41
CA ILE A 15 23.91 25.94 11.18
C ILE A 15 22.70 25.83 10.24
N SER A 16 22.66 26.63 9.16
CA SER A 16 21.56 26.58 8.18
C SER A 16 21.53 25.24 7.45
N ALA A 17 22.69 24.72 7.02
CA ALA A 17 22.79 23.41 6.38
C ALA A 17 22.39 22.28 7.34
N CYS A 18 22.76 22.34 8.61
CA CYS A 18 22.33 21.38 9.62
C CYS A 18 20.80 21.45 9.82
N LEU A 19 20.22 22.64 10.00
CA LEU A 19 18.77 22.80 10.16
C LEU A 19 17.99 22.28 8.95
N LEU A 20 18.49 22.52 7.73
CA LEU A 20 17.89 21.99 6.51
C LEU A 20 18.00 20.46 6.46
N ALA A 21 19.16 19.89 6.79
CA ALA A 21 19.34 18.44 6.80
C ALA A 21 18.47 17.74 7.86
N PHE A 22 18.41 18.26 9.08
CA PHE A 22 17.62 17.68 10.17
C PHE A 22 16.12 17.95 10.03
N GLY A 23 15.72 19.08 9.43
CA GLY A 23 14.32 19.41 9.21
C GLY A 23 13.70 18.74 7.98
N TYR A 24 14.52 18.34 7.00
CA TYR A 24 14.03 17.79 5.74
C TYR A 24 13.30 16.46 5.91
N GLU A 25 13.89 15.49 6.61
CA GLU A 25 13.28 14.17 6.80
C GLU A 25 11.91 14.21 7.50
N PRO A 26 11.72 14.89 8.65
CA PRO A 26 10.40 14.94 9.30
C PRO A 26 9.34 15.70 8.46
N ILE A 27 9.75 16.73 7.70
CA ILE A 27 8.83 17.43 6.78
C ILE A 27 8.40 16.50 5.65
N LYS A 28 9.33 15.74 5.08
CA LYS A 28 9.07 14.77 4.01
C LYS A 28 8.13 13.67 4.51
N GLU A 29 8.40 13.09 5.69
CA GLU A 29 7.54 12.07 6.31
C GLU A 29 6.12 12.59 6.56
N TYR A 30 5.98 13.81 7.08
CA TYR A 30 4.68 14.44 7.28
C TYR A 30 3.91 14.61 5.98
N TRP A 31 4.58 15.10 4.94
CA TRP A 31 3.98 15.32 3.62
C TRP A 31 3.47 14.01 3.01
N VAL A 32 4.29 12.97 3.05
CA VAL A 32 3.95 11.65 2.52
C VAL A 32 2.79 11.05 3.29
N THR A 33 2.84 11.08 4.62
CA THR A 33 1.74 10.60 5.47
C THR A 33 0.43 11.34 5.17
N SER A 34 0.48 12.65 4.96
CA SER A 34 -0.69 13.44 4.57
C SER A 34 -1.23 13.03 3.20
N CYS A 35 -0.36 12.68 2.24
CA CYS A 35 -0.78 12.14 0.94
C CYS A 35 -1.47 10.78 1.10
N GLN A 36 -0.91 9.86 1.88
CA GLN A 36 -1.50 8.55 2.15
C GLN A 36 -2.94 8.69 2.67
N ASP A 37 -3.18 9.58 3.63
CA ASP A 37 -4.51 9.77 4.22
C ASP A 37 -5.47 10.56 3.33
N LYS A 38 -5.08 11.78 2.94
CA LYS A 38 -6.01 12.73 2.31
C LYS A 38 -6.28 12.39 0.86
N LYS A 39 -5.26 11.91 0.14
CA LYS A 39 -5.34 11.63 -1.30
C LYS A 39 -5.71 10.19 -1.59
N TYR A 40 -5.20 9.24 -0.80
CA TYR A 40 -5.24 7.81 -1.12
C TYR A 40 -5.92 6.92 -0.08
N GLY A 41 -6.43 7.47 1.01
CA GLY A 41 -7.18 6.75 2.03
C GLY A 41 -8.60 6.39 1.55
N LEU A 42 -9.56 6.41 2.47
CA LEU A 42 -10.96 6.07 2.19
C LEU A 42 -11.59 6.94 1.10
N SER A 43 -11.20 8.22 1.00
CA SER A 43 -11.69 9.17 -0.01
C SER A 43 -11.41 8.71 -1.46
N TYR A 44 -10.35 7.92 -1.65
CA TYR A 44 -9.94 7.42 -2.95
C TYR A 44 -10.72 6.18 -3.42
N ASN A 45 -11.57 5.58 -2.56
CA ASN A 45 -12.33 4.38 -2.91
C ASN A 45 -13.23 4.54 -4.13
N ARG A 46 -13.74 5.75 -4.41
CA ARG A 46 -14.52 6.01 -5.63
C ARG A 46 -13.65 5.79 -6.88
N LYS A 47 -12.39 6.23 -6.84
CA LYS A 47 -11.43 6.04 -7.92
C LYS A 47 -11.05 4.56 -8.04
N ARG A 48 -10.82 3.86 -6.92
CA ARG A 48 -10.57 2.40 -6.91
C ARG A 48 -11.63 1.61 -7.65
N LYS A 49 -12.91 1.84 -7.33
CA LYS A 49 -14.04 1.20 -8.02
C LYS A 49 -14.04 1.47 -9.53
N SER A 50 -13.75 2.71 -9.95
CA SER A 50 -13.66 3.01 -11.38
C SER A 50 -12.51 2.30 -12.11
N LEU A 51 -11.47 1.88 -11.37
CA LEU A 51 -10.33 1.11 -11.86
C LEU A 51 -10.54 -0.40 -11.70
N GLY A 52 -11.65 -0.85 -11.09
CA GLY A 52 -11.87 -2.24 -10.72
C GLY A 52 -10.92 -2.74 -9.62
N ILE A 53 -10.46 -1.85 -8.74
CA ILE A 53 -9.62 -2.16 -7.58
C ILE A 53 -10.53 -2.27 -6.33
N PRO A 54 -10.33 -3.27 -5.46
CA PRO A 54 -11.04 -3.40 -4.19
C PRO A 54 -11.05 -2.11 -3.38
N ALA A 55 -12.21 -1.68 -2.87
CA ALA A 55 -12.29 -0.54 -1.97
C ALA A 55 -11.78 -0.90 -0.56
N ILE A 56 -11.29 0.09 0.19
CA ILE A 56 -11.03 -0.08 1.64
C ILE A 56 -12.37 0.03 2.38
N PRO A 57 -12.83 -1.00 3.11
CA PRO A 57 -14.03 -0.88 3.93
C PRO A 57 -13.90 0.21 5.01
N SER A 58 -14.98 0.95 5.27
CA SER A 58 -14.95 2.08 6.20
C SER A 58 -14.73 1.71 7.67
N HIS A 59 -14.93 0.44 8.01
CA HIS A 59 -14.72 -0.09 9.37
C HIS A 59 -13.29 -0.63 9.57
N TRP A 60 -12.44 -0.61 8.54
CA TRP A 60 -11.05 -1.03 8.65
C TRP A 60 -10.20 0.03 9.32
N HIS A 61 -9.12 -0.43 9.93
CA HIS A 61 -8.12 0.41 10.57
C HIS A 61 -6.73 0.14 9.97
N ILE A 62 -5.78 1.00 10.30
CA ILE A 62 -4.41 0.88 9.83
C ILE A 62 -3.64 0.01 10.81
N LYS A 63 -3.07 -1.08 10.32
CA LYS A 63 -2.23 -1.99 11.09
C LYS A 63 -0.78 -1.52 11.12
N GLU A 64 -0.28 -1.07 9.97
CA GLU A 64 1.10 -0.64 9.79
C GLU A 64 1.17 0.55 8.83
N ARG A 65 2.11 1.46 9.10
CA ARG A 65 2.38 2.62 8.26
C ARG A 65 3.85 3.01 8.33
N ASN A 66 4.40 3.31 7.16
CA ASN A 66 5.65 4.05 6.98
C ASN A 66 5.51 4.96 5.73
N PRO A 67 6.49 5.80 5.38
CA PRO A 67 6.37 6.70 4.23
C PRO A 67 6.06 5.98 2.90
N ASP A 68 6.60 4.78 2.69
CA ASP A 68 6.47 4.07 1.42
C ASP A 68 5.34 3.03 1.43
N PHE A 69 4.61 2.88 2.54
CA PHE A 69 3.65 1.80 2.71
C PHE A 69 2.55 2.09 3.74
N ILE A 70 1.32 1.66 3.44
CA ILE A 70 0.22 1.61 4.40
C ILE A 70 -0.50 0.27 4.30
N TRP A 71 -0.79 -0.35 5.45
CA TRP A 71 -1.56 -1.58 5.55
C TRP A 71 -2.86 -1.34 6.30
N TRP A 72 -3.97 -1.53 5.60
CA TRP A 72 -5.32 -1.57 6.15
C TRP A 72 -5.78 -3.00 6.41
N THR A 73 -6.38 -3.21 7.58
CA THR A 73 -6.92 -4.50 7.99
C THR A 73 -8.28 -4.33 8.67
N GLY A 74 -9.12 -5.35 8.53
CA GLY A 74 -10.38 -5.48 9.27
C GLY A 74 -10.23 -6.47 10.42
N ASP A 75 -11.22 -7.35 10.53
CA ASP A 75 -11.09 -8.57 11.32
C ASP A 75 -10.26 -9.60 10.53
N GLU A 76 -9.13 -10.03 11.07
CA GLU A 76 -8.21 -10.96 10.39
C GLU A 76 -8.69 -12.42 10.42
N ASN A 77 -9.74 -12.72 11.20
CA ASN A 77 -10.28 -14.06 11.36
C ASN A 77 -11.47 -14.36 10.43
N VAL A 78 -11.84 -13.41 9.55
CA VAL A 78 -12.98 -13.58 8.64
C VAL A 78 -12.58 -14.22 7.32
N ILE A 79 -13.54 -14.93 6.73
CA ILE A 79 -13.51 -15.31 5.32
C ILE A 79 -13.88 -14.07 4.48
N GLY A 80 -13.10 -13.82 3.43
CA GLY A 80 -13.27 -12.68 2.54
C GLY A 80 -12.05 -11.77 2.50
N HIS A 81 -12.27 -10.53 2.05
CA HIS A 81 -11.22 -9.52 1.98
C HIS A 81 -10.77 -9.19 3.41
N LYS A 82 -9.48 -9.34 3.71
CA LYS A 82 -8.94 -9.12 5.06
C LYS A 82 -7.82 -8.09 5.14
N ARG A 83 -7.14 -7.84 4.03
CA ARG A 83 -5.99 -6.95 3.98
C ARG A 83 -5.96 -6.21 2.65
N LYS A 84 -5.68 -4.91 2.74
CA LYS A 84 -5.17 -4.11 1.64
C LYS A 84 -3.87 -3.44 2.06
N SER A 85 -2.84 -3.56 1.25
CA SER A 85 -1.64 -2.72 1.34
C SER A 85 -1.53 -1.80 0.14
N ILE A 86 -0.98 -0.62 0.35
CA ILE A 86 -0.71 0.36 -0.69
C ILE A 86 0.74 0.78 -0.53
N SER A 87 1.51 0.64 -1.60
CA SER A 87 2.92 1.03 -1.67
C SER A 87 3.04 2.37 -2.42
N PHE A 88 3.97 3.22 -1.97
CA PHE A 88 4.14 4.57 -2.47
C PHE A 88 5.57 4.84 -2.93
N SER A 89 5.70 5.81 -3.81
CA SER A 89 6.96 6.51 -4.08
C SER A 89 6.71 8.00 -3.89
N GLY A 90 7.08 8.53 -2.72
CA GLY A 90 6.67 9.87 -2.32
C GLY A 90 5.15 10.00 -2.19
N CYS A 91 4.54 10.88 -2.98
CA CYS A 91 3.08 11.13 -2.97
C CYS A 91 2.32 10.47 -4.13
N ASP A 92 2.89 9.43 -4.74
CA ASP A 92 2.27 8.65 -5.81
C ASP A 92 2.16 7.17 -5.40
N ILE A 93 1.01 6.55 -5.69
CA ILE A 93 0.83 5.11 -5.50
C ILE A 93 1.62 4.38 -6.60
N VAL A 94 2.38 3.37 -6.21
CA VAL A 94 3.04 2.45 -7.15
C VAL A 94 2.33 1.12 -7.27
N GLU A 95 1.70 0.66 -6.18
CA GLU A 95 1.07 -0.66 -6.09
C GLU A 95 -0.05 -0.64 -5.05
N GLU A 96 -1.13 -1.37 -5.35
CA GLU A 96 -2.11 -1.82 -4.36
C GLU A 96 -2.18 -3.33 -4.35
N TYR A 97 -2.25 -3.91 -3.16
CA TYR A 97 -2.23 -5.35 -2.96
C TYR A 97 -3.34 -5.76 -2.00
N ASP A 98 -4.26 -6.59 -2.46
CA ASP A 98 -5.43 -7.05 -1.72
C ASP A 98 -5.34 -8.55 -1.46
N VAL A 99 -5.69 -8.97 -0.24
CA VAL A 99 -5.67 -10.38 0.18
C VAL A 99 -7.03 -10.82 0.66
N TYR A 100 -7.54 -11.88 0.05
CA TYR A 100 -8.77 -12.56 0.39
C TYR A 100 -8.44 -13.90 1.02
N THR A 101 -8.96 -14.17 2.21
CA THR A 101 -8.94 -15.52 2.80
C THR A 101 -10.19 -16.28 2.38
N LEU A 102 -9.99 -17.51 1.91
CA LEU A 102 -11.07 -18.40 1.47
C LEU A 102 -11.33 -19.48 2.53
N PRO A 103 -12.51 -20.12 2.52
CA PRO A 103 -12.76 -21.30 3.33
C PRO A 103 -11.71 -22.38 3.05
N LYS A 104 -11.36 -23.14 4.09
CA LYS A 104 -10.44 -24.26 3.94
C LYS A 104 -11.03 -25.31 3.00
N GLN A 105 -10.18 -25.90 2.16
CA GLN A 105 -10.54 -27.05 1.33
C GLN A 105 -9.67 -28.23 1.74
N ASN A 106 -10.29 -29.34 2.14
CA ASN A 106 -9.57 -30.52 2.64
C ASN A 106 -8.60 -30.20 3.79
N GLY A 107 -8.97 -29.25 4.67
CA GLY A 107 -8.14 -28.78 5.78
C GLY A 107 -7.08 -27.75 5.40
N GLN A 108 -6.86 -27.49 4.11
CA GLN A 108 -5.83 -26.59 3.61
C GLN A 108 -6.31 -25.13 3.54
N GLY A 109 -5.46 -24.23 4.00
CA GLY A 109 -5.61 -22.78 3.86
C GLY A 109 -5.53 -22.34 2.40
N ARG A 110 -6.37 -21.37 2.04
CA ARG A 110 -6.51 -20.88 0.68
C ARG A 110 -6.62 -19.35 0.68
N TRP A 111 -5.97 -18.71 -0.28
CA TRP A 111 -5.99 -17.25 -0.44
C TRP A 111 -6.08 -16.83 -1.90
N ILE A 112 -6.65 -15.65 -2.12
CA ILE A 112 -6.53 -14.92 -3.37
C ILE A 112 -5.80 -13.63 -3.08
N GLU A 113 -4.85 -13.29 -3.95
CA GLU A 113 -4.09 -12.07 -3.91
C GLU A 113 -4.32 -11.32 -5.22
N ILE A 114 -4.62 -10.04 -5.11
CA ILE A 114 -4.85 -9.15 -6.25
C ILE A 114 -3.85 -8.01 -6.15
N GLU A 115 -2.95 -7.92 -7.11
CA GLU A 115 -1.92 -6.89 -7.17
C GLU A 115 -2.21 -5.96 -8.33
N TYR A 116 -2.60 -4.71 -8.02
CA TYR A 116 -2.75 -3.65 -8.99
C TYR A 116 -1.47 -2.81 -9.05
N ASN A 117 -0.83 -2.84 -10.19
CA ASN A 117 0.41 -2.16 -10.48
C ASN A 117 0.09 -0.86 -11.23
N TYR A 118 0.34 0.30 -10.59
CA TYR A 118 0.08 1.60 -11.22
C TYR A 118 1.09 1.88 -12.34
N PRO A 119 0.70 2.68 -13.36
CA PRO A 119 1.59 2.99 -14.46
C PRO A 119 2.72 3.91 -13.96
N THR A 120 3.92 3.64 -14.44
CA THR A 120 5.11 4.47 -14.21
C THR A 120 5.64 4.98 -15.55
N LYS A 121 6.72 5.78 -15.53
CA LYS A 121 7.38 6.24 -16.78
C LYS A 121 7.84 5.08 -17.68
N THR A 122 8.08 3.90 -17.11
CA THR A 122 8.66 2.74 -17.81
C THR A 122 7.72 1.53 -17.89
N ARG A 123 6.59 1.54 -17.17
CA ARG A 123 5.67 0.40 -17.08
C ARG A 123 4.22 0.85 -17.26
N LYS A 124 3.47 0.12 -18.09
CA LYS A 124 2.00 0.27 -18.15
C LYS A 124 1.37 -0.27 -16.87
N ASP A 125 0.12 0.11 -16.62
CA ASP A 125 -0.65 -0.51 -15.56
C ASP A 125 -0.89 -1.99 -15.82
N SER A 126 -0.96 -2.78 -14.76
CA SER A 126 -1.25 -4.21 -14.85
C SER A 126 -1.96 -4.70 -13.60
N VAL A 127 -2.67 -5.82 -13.73
CA VAL A 127 -3.30 -6.49 -12.59
C VAL A 127 -2.88 -7.95 -12.61
N VAL A 128 -2.30 -8.42 -11.50
CA VAL A 128 -1.91 -9.80 -11.30
C VAL A 128 -2.86 -10.43 -10.29
N TYR A 129 -3.38 -11.61 -10.62
CA TYR A 129 -4.23 -12.39 -9.75
C TYR A 129 -3.50 -13.67 -9.40
N THR A 130 -3.31 -13.91 -8.10
CA THR A 130 -2.64 -15.11 -7.61
C THR A 130 -3.60 -15.88 -6.72
N TYR A 131 -3.71 -17.18 -6.98
CA TYR A 131 -4.44 -18.11 -6.13
C TYR A 131 -3.44 -18.98 -5.38
N GLN A 132 -3.59 -19.06 -4.07
CA GLN A 132 -2.69 -19.79 -3.19
C GLN A 132 -3.42 -20.89 -2.44
N ILE A 133 -2.77 -22.06 -2.34
CA ILE A 133 -3.14 -23.15 -1.43
C ILE A 133 -1.90 -23.51 -0.63
N GLU A 134 -1.95 -23.35 0.69
CA GLU A 134 -0.79 -23.47 1.57
C GLU A 134 0.44 -22.74 1.01
N HIS A 135 1.51 -23.47 0.67
CA HIS A 135 2.77 -22.93 0.16
C HIS A 135 2.85 -22.91 -1.37
N THR A 136 1.75 -23.23 -2.07
CA THR A 136 1.71 -23.25 -3.54
C THR A 136 0.95 -22.04 -4.06
N ALA A 137 1.59 -21.25 -4.91
CA ALA A 137 1.00 -20.09 -5.56
C ALA A 137 0.92 -20.29 -7.07
N LYS A 138 -0.20 -19.88 -7.68
CA LYS A 138 -0.39 -19.91 -9.12
C LYS A 138 -1.04 -18.62 -9.59
N GLN A 139 -0.46 -17.99 -10.61
CA GLN A 139 -1.11 -16.90 -11.30
C GLN A 139 -2.34 -17.41 -12.06
N VAL A 140 -3.47 -16.74 -11.90
CA VAL A 140 -4.77 -17.12 -12.45
C VAL A 140 -5.41 -15.95 -13.21
N SER A 141 -6.49 -16.21 -13.94
CA SER A 141 -7.26 -15.14 -14.59
C SER A 141 -8.19 -14.46 -13.59
N ARG A 142 -8.58 -13.21 -13.90
CA ARG A 142 -9.67 -12.51 -13.21
C ARG A 142 -10.95 -13.34 -13.15
N SER A 143 -11.33 -13.99 -14.26
CA SER A 143 -12.54 -14.82 -14.32
C SER A 143 -12.51 -16.02 -13.37
N MET A 144 -11.32 -16.60 -13.12
CA MET A 144 -11.16 -17.67 -12.15
C MET A 144 -11.33 -17.14 -10.73
N VAL A 145 -10.67 -16.02 -10.38
CA VAL A 145 -10.88 -15.34 -9.09
C VAL A 145 -12.35 -15.01 -8.86
N ASP A 146 -12.99 -14.40 -9.86
CA ASP A 146 -14.41 -14.04 -9.83
C ASP A 146 -15.31 -15.25 -9.57
N SER A 147 -14.97 -16.41 -10.15
CA SER A 147 -15.72 -17.65 -9.99
C SER A 147 -15.52 -18.26 -8.61
N VAL A 148 -14.28 -18.25 -8.10
CA VAL A 148 -13.96 -18.76 -6.76
C VAL A 148 -14.63 -17.93 -5.68
N LEU A 149 -14.51 -16.60 -5.74
CA LEU A 149 -15.17 -15.71 -4.78
C LEU A 149 -16.69 -15.92 -4.77
N LYS A 150 -17.30 -16.07 -5.94
CA LYS A 150 -18.73 -16.37 -6.06
C LYS A 150 -19.10 -17.73 -5.46
N ALA A 151 -18.32 -18.77 -5.75
CA ALA A 151 -18.57 -20.12 -5.23
C ALA A 151 -18.48 -20.17 -3.69
N ASP A 152 -17.56 -19.40 -3.11
CA ASP A 152 -17.34 -19.32 -1.67
C ASP A 152 -18.24 -18.26 -0.98
N ASN A 153 -19.22 -17.67 -1.69
CA ASN A 153 -20.12 -16.60 -1.22
C ASN A 153 -19.41 -15.37 -0.65
N ILE A 154 -18.26 -15.01 -1.23
CA ILE A 154 -17.47 -13.84 -0.86
C ILE A 154 -17.86 -12.67 -1.77
N ASN A 155 -18.29 -11.57 -1.17
CA ASN A 155 -18.64 -10.35 -1.89
C ASN A 155 -17.40 -9.71 -2.51
N LYS A 156 -17.54 -9.26 -3.76
CA LYS A 156 -16.56 -8.38 -4.41
C LYS A 156 -16.80 -6.95 -3.94
N ASP A 157 -15.72 -6.22 -3.71
CA ASP A 157 -15.73 -4.81 -3.33
C ASP A 157 -15.06 -3.90 -4.37
N TYR A 158 -14.90 -4.42 -5.60
CA TYR A 158 -14.43 -3.71 -6.79
C TYR A 158 -15.49 -3.59 -7.88
#